data_AF-A0ABD2WZA9-F1
#
_entry.id   AF-A0ABD2WZA9-F1
#
_cell.length_a   1.000
_cell.length_b   1.000
_cell.length_c   1.000
_cell.angle_alpha   90.00
_cell.angle_beta   90.00
_cell.angle_gamma   90.00
#
_symmetry.space_group_name_H-M   'P 1'
#
loop_
_entity.id
_entity.type
_entity.pdbx_description
1 polymer ?
#
loop_
_entity_poly.entity_id
_entity_poly.type
_entity_poly.pdbx_seq_one_letter_code
_entity_poly.pdbx_strand_id
1 'polypeptide(L)'
;MTMVHPLVPDPRACITVKGMNAILMPTWCRKALAVIKTKLREEGRGSRKVVVASAYFPCDSQNPPPTAEAQGLIQHCQKARLMLIIGCNANLYHTAWGALTSTAGAKHC
;
A
#
# COMPACT_ATOMS: atom_id res chain seq x y z
N MET A 1 -17.49 -2.29 1.43
CA MET A 1 -17.25 -2.27 -0.03
C MET A 1 -15.80 -2.57 -0.29
N THR A 2 -15.49 -3.54 -1.15
CA THR A 2 -14.11 -3.84 -1.57
C THR A 2 -13.75 -2.98 -2.77
N MET A 3 -12.62 -2.27 -2.66
CA MET A 3 -12.13 -1.33 -3.65
C MET A 3 -10.99 -2.00 -4.43
N VAL A 4 -11.28 -2.29 -5.70
CA VAL A 4 -10.36 -2.85 -6.69
C VAL A 4 -10.57 -2.08 -7.98
N HIS A 5 -9.51 -1.80 -8.71
CA HIS A 5 -9.65 -1.14 -10.01
C HIS A 5 -10.19 -2.11 -11.05
N PRO A 6 -11.36 -1.85 -11.68
CA PRO A 6 -12.04 -2.84 -12.51
C PRO A 6 -11.28 -3.19 -13.79
N LEU A 7 -10.39 -2.29 -14.26
CA LEU A 7 -9.56 -2.54 -15.46
C LEU A 7 -8.20 -3.15 -15.15
N VAL A 8 -7.90 -3.46 -13.88
CA VAL A 8 -6.64 -4.15 -13.52
C VAL A 8 -6.91 -5.65 -13.54
N PRO A 9 -6.37 -6.41 -14.51
CA PRO A 9 -6.52 -7.86 -14.53
C PRO A 9 -5.70 -8.51 -13.40
N ASP A 10 -6.23 -9.59 -12.83
CA ASP A 10 -5.63 -10.41 -11.77
C ASP A 10 -5.05 -9.60 -10.59
N PRO A 11 -5.87 -8.78 -9.91
CA PRO A 11 -5.41 -7.94 -8.82
C PRO A 11 -4.88 -8.77 -7.65
N ARG A 12 -3.68 -8.43 -7.17
CA ARG A 12 -2.97 -9.03 -6.03
C ARG A 12 -3.09 -8.20 -4.75
N ALA A 13 -3.69 -7.02 -4.83
CA ALA A 13 -3.96 -6.15 -3.69
C ALA A 13 -5.37 -5.55 -3.82
N CYS A 14 -6.03 -5.36 -2.68
CA CYS A 14 -7.33 -4.70 -2.57
C CYS A 14 -7.44 -3.94 -1.24
N ILE A 15 -8.43 -3.05 -1.14
CA ILE A 15 -8.77 -2.37 0.11
C ILE A 15 -10.25 -2.57 0.40
N THR A 16 -10.58 -3.16 1.54
CA THR A 16 -11.97 -3.27 2.00
C THR A 16 -12.31 -2.12 2.93
N VAL A 17 -13.38 -1.39 2.61
CA VAL A 17 -13.82 -0.21 3.33
C VAL A 17 -15.16 -0.50 4.04
N LYS A 18 -15.24 -0.18 5.33
CA LYS A 18 -16.45 -0.34 6.17
C LYS A 18 -16.71 0.92 6.97
N GLY A 19 -17.93 1.46 6.90
CA GLY A 19 -18.35 2.60 7.73
C GLY A 19 -17.68 3.94 7.40
N MET A 20 -17.09 4.09 6.21
CA MET A 20 -16.41 5.32 5.79
C MET A 20 -16.51 5.55 4.28
N ASN A 21 -16.45 6.83 3.90
CA ASN A 21 -16.39 7.25 2.50
C ASN A 21 -14.96 7.13 1.98
N ALA A 22 -14.80 6.39 0.89
CA ALA A 22 -13.52 6.24 0.20
C ALA A 22 -13.74 6.33 -1.31
N ILE A 23 -12.77 6.93 -1.99
CA ILE A 23 -12.77 7.08 -3.44
C ILE A 23 -11.51 6.36 -3.96
N LEU A 24 -11.68 5.49 -4.94
CA LEU A 24 -10.54 4.85 -5.61
C LEU A 24 -9.65 5.93 -6.26
N MET A 25 -8.35 5.69 -6.36
CA MET A 25 -7.44 6.51 -7.16
C MET A 25 -6.97 5.72 -8.39
N PRO A 26 -7.78 5.66 -9.48
CA PRO A 26 -7.51 4.86 -10.67
C PRO A 26 -6.10 4.97 -11.23
N THR A 27 -5.60 6.20 -11.37
CA THR A 27 -4.28 6.49 -11.95
C THR A 27 -3.14 5.78 -11.23
N TRP A 28 -3.32 5.46 -9.94
CA TRP A 28 -2.31 4.81 -9.08
C TRP A 28 -2.56 3.32 -8.85
N CYS A 29 -3.74 2.81 -9.20
CA CYS A 29 -4.04 1.41 -9.02
C CYS A 29 -3.31 0.56 -10.07
N ARG A 30 -2.68 -0.53 -9.63
CA ARG A 30 -1.91 -1.48 -10.43
C ARG A 30 -2.18 -2.89 -9.94
N LYS A 31 -1.67 -3.90 -10.66
CA LYS A 31 -1.84 -5.32 -10.31
C LYS A 31 -1.56 -5.60 -8.84
N ALA A 32 -0.49 -5.04 -8.28
CA ALA A 32 -0.08 -5.28 -6.89
C ALA A 32 -0.19 -4.05 -5.98
N LEU A 33 -0.96 -3.03 -6.38
CA LEU A 33 -1.12 -1.79 -5.63
C LEU A 33 -2.56 -1.26 -5.75
N ALA A 34 -3.32 -1.29 -4.67
CA ALA A 34 -4.63 -0.67 -4.58
C ALA A 34 -4.52 0.64 -3.80
N VAL A 35 -5.13 1.72 -4.31
CA VAL A 35 -5.02 3.06 -3.70
C VAL A 35 -6.39 3.70 -3.60
N ILE A 36 -6.72 4.19 -2.40
CA ILE A 36 -7.91 4.99 -2.14
C ILE A 36 -7.54 6.34 -1.53
N LYS A 37 -8.44 7.30 -1.66
CA LYS A 37 -8.46 8.54 -0.90
C LYS A 37 -9.67 8.56 0.01
N THR A 38 -9.45 8.90 1.27
CA THR A 38 -10.52 9.06 2.27
C THR A 38 -10.29 10.32 3.10
N LYS A 39 -11.29 10.68 3.91
CA LYS A 39 -11.16 11.70 4.95
C LYS A 39 -11.21 11.02 6.30
N LEU A 40 -10.15 11.14 7.10
CA LEU A 40 -10.16 10.71 8.49
C LEU A 40 -10.57 11.89 9.37
N ARG A 41 -11.54 11.67 10.26
CA ARG A 41 -11.91 12.64 11.29
C ARG A 41 -10.99 12.43 12.47
N GLU A 42 -10.27 13.48 12.83
CA GLU A 42 -9.41 13.50 14.00
C GLU A 42 -10.12 14.32 15.07
N GLU A 43 -10.24 13.76 16.28
CA GLU A 43 -10.91 14.42 17.39
C GLU A 43 -10.20 15.75 17.71
N GLY A 44 -10.96 16.84 17.78
CA GLY A 44 -10.43 18.19 18.00
C GLY A 44 -9.63 18.83 16.85
N ARG A 45 -9.36 18.13 15.73
CA ARG A 45 -8.56 18.67 14.59
C ARG A 45 -9.26 18.68 13.23
N GLY A 46 -10.55 18.31 13.19
CA GLY A 46 -11.35 18.29 11.97
C GLY A 46 -11.03 17.08 11.06
N SER A 47 -11.44 17.15 9.80
CA SER A 47 -11.21 16.06 8.84
C SER A 47 -9.95 16.30 8.00
N ARG A 48 -9.06 15.30 7.90
CA ARG A 48 -7.86 15.34 7.05
C ARG A 48 -7.99 14.38 5.87
N LYS A 49 -7.51 14.80 4.69
CA LYS A 49 -7.45 13.94 3.50
C LYS A 49 -6.28 12.97 3.65
N VAL A 50 -6.55 11.70 3.43
CA VAL A 50 -5.58 10.62 3.58
C VAL A 50 -5.61 9.74 2.35
N VAL A 51 -4.42 9.41 1.85
CA VAL A 51 -4.23 8.38 0.84
C VAL A 51 -3.89 7.09 1.57
N VAL A 52 -4.62 6.02 1.28
CA VAL A 52 -4.36 4.69 1.83
C VAL A 52 -4.04 3.76 0.68
N ALA A 53 -2.93 3.03 0.80
CA ALA A 53 -2.53 2.04 -0.18
C ALA A 53 -2.36 0.66 0.47
N SER A 54 -2.76 -0.36 -0.29
CA SER A 54 -2.48 -1.77 -0.01
C SER A 54 -1.57 -2.27 -1.11
N ALA A 55 -0.41 -2.80 -0.74
CA ALA A 55 0.62 -3.22 -1.69
C ALA A 55 1.05 -4.68 -1.46
N TYR A 56 1.38 -5.36 -2.54
CA TYR A 56 1.98 -6.69 -2.50
C TYR A 56 3.34 -6.64 -3.22
N PHE A 57 4.41 -6.99 -2.51
CA PHE A 57 5.76 -7.00 -3.06
C PHE A 57 6.20 -8.46 -3.27
N PRO A 58 6.30 -8.95 -4.52
CA PRO A 58 6.68 -10.34 -4.77
C PRO A 58 8.11 -10.64 -4.32
N CYS A 59 8.31 -11.80 -3.67
CA CYS A 59 9.60 -12.35 -3.27
C CYS A 59 10.55 -12.56 -4.46
N ASP A 60 10.00 -13.01 -5.59
CA ASP A 60 10.69 -13.35 -6.83
C ASP A 60 10.88 -12.13 -7.77
N SER A 61 10.59 -10.92 -7.29
CA SER A 61 10.84 -9.69 -8.04
C SER A 61 12.34 -9.44 -8.18
N GLN A 62 12.81 -9.17 -9.40
CA GLN A 62 14.20 -8.73 -9.63
C GLN A 62 14.51 -7.37 -9.00
N ASN A 63 13.48 -6.54 -8.76
CA ASN A 63 13.63 -5.25 -8.11
C ASN A 63 13.28 -5.37 -6.62
N PRO A 64 14.11 -4.84 -5.71
CA PRO A 64 13.78 -4.83 -4.29
C PRO A 64 12.56 -3.94 -4.05
N PRO A 65 11.73 -4.26 -3.04
CA PRO A 65 10.67 -3.37 -2.61
C PRO A 65 11.23 -2.06 -2.02
N PRO A 66 10.45 -0.96 -2.06
CA PRO A 66 9.13 -0.85 -2.67
C PRO A 66 9.21 -0.80 -4.20
N THR A 67 8.17 -1.30 -4.89
CA THR A 67 8.11 -1.25 -6.37
C THR A 67 8.10 0.19 -6.90
N ALA A 68 8.44 0.37 -8.18
CA ALA A 68 8.46 1.68 -8.84
C ALA A 68 7.10 2.42 -8.72
N GLU A 69 5.99 1.69 -8.76
CA GLU A 69 4.66 2.27 -8.63
C GLU A 69 4.36 2.74 -7.20
N ALA A 70 4.80 1.99 -6.19
CA ALA A 70 4.70 2.41 -4.80
C ALA A 70 5.61 3.63 -4.52
N GLN A 71 6.83 3.65 -5.07
CA GLN A 71 7.72 4.81 -5.00
C GLN A 71 7.11 6.04 -5.66
N GLY A 72 6.50 5.89 -6.84
CA GLY A 72 5.80 6.98 -7.52
C GLY A 72 4.66 7.56 -6.69
N LEU A 73 3.88 6.70 -6.00
CA LEU A 73 2.82 7.13 -5.09
C LEU A 73 3.38 7.92 -3.91
N ILE A 74 4.46 7.44 -3.29
CA ILE A 74 5.16 8.12 -2.18
C ILE A 74 5.59 9.51 -2.61
N GLN A 75 6.29 9.62 -3.75
CA GLN A 75 6.75 10.91 -4.27
C GLN A 75 5.58 11.86 -4.59
N HIS A 76 4.48 11.35 -5.15
CA HIS A 76 3.29 12.14 -5.39
C HIS A 76 2.69 12.68 -4.09
N CYS A 77 2.51 11.84 -3.08
CA CYS A 77 1.96 12.26 -1.79
C CYS A 77 2.88 13.25 -1.07
N GLN A 78 4.20 13.06 -1.14
CA GLN A 78 5.18 14.00 -0.60
C GLN A 78 5.06 15.39 -1.26
N LYS A 79 5.09 15.44 -2.60
CA LYS A 79 4.96 16.69 -3.37
C LYS A 79 3.63 17.41 -3.08
N ALA A 80 2.54 16.65 -3.00
CA ALA A 80 1.20 17.17 -2.75
C ALA A 80 0.90 17.42 -1.26
N ARG A 81 1.86 17.15 -0.35
CA ARG A 81 1.69 17.22 1.12
C ARG A 81 0.45 16.45 1.61
N LEU A 82 0.22 15.28 1.01
CA LEU A 82 -0.87 14.39 1.39
C LEU A 82 -0.37 13.38 2.42
N MET A 83 -1.15 13.15 3.48
CA MET A 83 -0.88 12.07 4.41
C MET A 83 -1.07 10.73 3.70
N LEU A 84 -0.10 9.83 3.86
CA LEU A 84 -0.04 8.54 3.19
C LEU A 84 0.12 7.43 4.21
N ILE A 85 -0.73 6.41 4.11
CA ILE A 85 -0.61 5.15 4.85
C ILE A 85 -0.45 4.03 3.82
N ILE A 86 0.60 3.23 3.93
CA ILE A 86 0.81 2.04 3.09
C ILE A 86 0.84 0.82 4.00
N GLY A 87 -0.10 -0.10 3.81
CA GLY A 87 0.01 -1.47 4.30
C GLY A 87 0.57 -2.35 3.18
N CYS A 88 1.52 -3.24 3.49
CA CYS A 88 2.06 -4.13 2.48
C CYS A 88 2.37 -5.53 2.99
N ASN A 89 2.28 -6.51 2.10
CA ASN A 89 3.04 -7.75 2.23
C ASN A 89 4.40 -7.54 1.56
N ALA A 90 5.44 -7.36 2.37
CA ALA A 90 6.77 -7.06 1.87
C ALA A 90 7.53 -8.30 1.36
N ASN A 91 7.12 -9.51 1.77
CA ASN A 91 7.90 -10.75 1.60
C ASN A 91 9.39 -10.58 1.99
N LEU A 92 9.67 -9.76 3.00
CA LEU A 92 11.01 -9.48 3.50
C LEU A 92 11.08 -9.60 5.02
N TYR A 93 12.24 -10.04 5.49
CA TYR A 93 12.59 -10.08 6.90
C TYR A 93 13.37 -8.82 7.25
N HIS A 94 12.90 -8.06 8.22
CA HIS A 94 13.65 -6.93 8.75
C HIS A 94 13.35 -6.75 10.24
N THR A 95 14.38 -6.41 11.01
CA THR A 95 14.28 -6.20 12.46
C THR A 95 13.37 -5.04 12.82
N ALA A 96 13.26 -4.03 11.94
CA ALA A 96 12.34 -2.90 12.12
C ALA A 96 10.86 -3.30 12.27
N TRP A 97 10.46 -4.49 11.78
CA TRP A 97 9.13 -5.05 12.01
C TRP A 97 9.17 -6.37 12.80
N GLY A 98 10.22 -6.57 13.61
CA GLY A 98 10.30 -7.66 14.59
C GLY A 98 10.63 -9.04 14.03
N ALA A 99 11.06 -9.14 12.76
CA ALA A 99 11.46 -10.41 12.19
C ALA A 99 12.85 -10.83 12.70
N LEU A 100 12.95 -12.04 13.27
CA LEU A 100 14.21 -12.65 13.66
C LEU A 100 14.82 -13.35 12.44
N THR A 101 16.11 -13.16 12.19
CA THR A 101 16.82 -13.92 11.15
C THR A 101 16.84 -15.39 11.56
N SER A 102 16.05 -16.22 10.88
CA SER A 102 16.11 -17.67 11.04
C SER A 102 17.48 -18.15 10.56
N THR A 103 18.34 -18.57 11.49
CA THR A 103 19.59 -19.25 11.17
C THR A 103 19.29 -20.60 10.50
N ALA A 104 20.10 -20.92 9.49
CA ALA A 104 20.19 -22.18 8.74
C ALA A 104 19.04 -22.53 7.75
N GLY A 105 19.30 -22.30 6.46
CA GLY A 105 18.87 -23.24 5.40
C GLY A 105 17.57 -22.98 4.65
N ALA A 106 16.75 -22.00 5.01
CA ALA A 106 15.61 -21.65 4.16
C ALA A 106 16.11 -20.99 2.86
N LYS A 107 15.51 -21.32 1.71
CA LYS A 107 15.65 -20.46 0.53
C LYS A 107 14.86 -19.19 0.83
N HIS A 108 15.59 -18.20 1.33
CA HIS A 108 15.09 -16.88 1.63
C HIS A 108 14.87 -16.15 0.30
N CYS A 109 13.84 -15.30 0.23
CA CYS A 109 14.09 -13.98 -0.35
C CYS A 109 15.03 -13.29 0.66
#